data_AF-A0A0D9WNT5-F1
#
_entry.id   AF-A0A0D9WNT5-F1
#
_cell.length_a   1.000
_cell.length_b   1.000
_cell.length_c   1.000
_cell.angle_alpha   90.00
_cell.angle_beta   90.00
_cell.angle_gamma   90.00
#
_symmetry.space_group_name_H-M   'P 1'
#
loop_
_entity.id
_entity.type
_entity.pdbx_description
1 polymer ?
#
loop_
_entity_poly.entity_id
_entity_poly.type
_entity_poly.pdbx_seq_one_letter_code
_entity_poly.pdbx_strand_id
1 'polypeptide(L)'
;MAAAAGAGGDPQKQLLSIIRDFATEKSHGERRVSDLKRRLDDVRAASDAAAGELESAKRAREDAEQELRGSQVQVAIAAASIQALEATISHLQEEISKAGSDLDELKRRVHQPDGSVKHEYKFQQTVSVELKGEKYSELPSGEGQLVRDRSETMESEGILEDLIDKVNSADAELHVLEEEYKKDMLDHNKVLQELADTQAKRVLMEARTAEMQKVHASLAEELHRRYVCSGCGVNNMVGFDEAAS
;
A
#
# COMPACT_ATOMS: atom_id res chain seq x y z
N MET A 1 -17.56 -92.39 33.42
CA MET A 1 -16.24 -91.72 33.47
C MET A 1 -16.47 -90.23 33.46
N ALA A 2 -16.17 -89.57 34.57
CA ALA A 2 -16.28 -88.12 34.74
C ALA A 2 -14.89 -87.49 34.58
N ALA A 3 -14.81 -86.37 33.85
CA ALA A 3 -13.90 -85.26 34.11
C ALA A 3 -14.16 -84.13 33.10
N ALA A 4 -15.07 -83.21 33.43
CA ALA A 4 -15.06 -81.87 32.86
C ALA A 4 -14.13 -81.03 33.74
N ALA A 5 -12.90 -80.80 33.28
CA ALA A 5 -11.95 -79.95 33.96
C ALA A 5 -12.41 -78.49 33.83
N GLY A 6 -12.80 -77.90 34.96
CA GLY A 6 -13.28 -76.53 35.04
C GLY A 6 -12.21 -75.53 34.60
N ALA A 7 -12.55 -74.75 33.59
CA ALA A 7 -11.93 -73.45 33.35
C ALA A 7 -12.45 -72.45 34.42
N GLY A 8 -12.09 -72.70 35.68
CA GLY A 8 -12.41 -71.83 36.81
C GLY A 8 -11.19 -70.99 37.14
N GLY A 9 -11.06 -69.82 36.51
CA GLY A 9 -10.13 -68.80 36.99
C GLY A 9 -10.52 -68.39 38.41
N ASP A 10 -9.55 -68.41 39.33
CA ASP A 10 -9.75 -68.02 40.73
C ASP A 10 -10.40 -66.63 40.82
N PRO A 11 -11.63 -66.51 41.37
CA PRO A 11 -12.37 -65.23 41.44
C PRO A 11 -11.59 -64.11 42.12
N GLN A 12 -10.72 -64.46 43.07
CA GLN A 12 -9.87 -63.49 43.76
C GLN A 12 -8.83 -62.87 42.81
N LYS A 13 -8.25 -63.67 41.90
CA LYS A 13 -7.30 -63.18 40.90
C LYS A 13 -7.98 -62.28 39.86
N GLN A 14 -9.21 -62.61 39.47
CA GLN A 14 -9.97 -61.80 38.53
C GLN A 14 -10.31 -60.43 39.13
N LEU A 15 -10.75 -60.37 40.39
CA LEU A 15 -10.98 -59.11 41.10
C LEU A 15 -9.71 -58.26 41.19
N LEU A 16 -8.57 -58.88 41.54
CA LEU A 16 -7.28 -58.17 41.61
C LEU A 16 -6.82 -57.64 40.24
N SER A 17 -7.13 -58.34 39.14
CA SER A 17 -6.86 -57.84 37.78
C SER A 17 -7.68 -56.59 37.49
N ILE A 18 -8.99 -56.62 37.76
CA ILE A 18 -9.88 -55.48 37.51
C ILE A 18 -9.45 -54.25 38.29
N ILE A 19 -9.06 -54.41 39.56
CA ILE A 19 -8.54 -53.31 40.39
C ILE A 19 -7.26 -52.72 39.78
N ARG A 20 -6.36 -53.58 39.29
CA ARG A 20 -5.13 -53.13 38.63
C ARG A 20 -5.43 -52.37 37.35
N ASP A 21 -6.29 -52.92 36.50
CA ASP A 21 -6.66 -52.31 35.22
C ASP A 21 -7.33 -50.94 35.46
N PHE A 22 -8.22 -50.86 36.46
CA PHE A 22 -8.83 -49.59 36.89
C PHE A 22 -7.79 -48.57 37.38
N ALA A 23 -6.83 -48.98 38.20
CA ALA A 23 -5.77 -48.10 38.67
C ALA A 23 -4.89 -47.58 37.52
N THR A 24 -4.57 -48.45 36.55
CA THR A 24 -3.83 -48.04 35.35
C THR A 24 -4.62 -47.07 34.48
N GLU A 25 -5.90 -47.34 34.24
CA GLU A 25 -6.76 -46.46 33.44
C GLU A 25 -6.94 -45.10 34.12
N LYS A 26 -7.12 -45.07 35.45
CA LYS A 26 -7.18 -43.83 36.23
C LYS A 26 -5.90 -42.99 36.05
N SER A 27 -4.72 -43.61 36.21
CA SER A 27 -3.44 -42.91 36.02
C SER A 27 -3.25 -42.40 34.58
N HIS A 28 -3.71 -43.17 33.59
CA HIS A 28 -3.69 -42.74 32.19
C HIS A 28 -4.65 -41.58 31.93
N GLY A 29 -5.86 -41.62 32.49
CA GLY A 29 -6.83 -40.54 32.45
C GLY A 29 -6.31 -39.24 33.06
N GLU A 30 -5.72 -39.30 34.25
CA GLU A 30 -5.12 -38.16 34.93
C GLU A 30 -3.98 -37.52 34.12
N ARG A 31 -3.12 -38.35 33.51
CA ARG A 31 -2.07 -37.87 32.59
C ARG A 31 -2.65 -37.20 31.36
N ARG A 32 -3.70 -37.78 30.75
CA ARG A 32 -4.38 -37.19 29.58
C ARG A 32 -5.02 -35.85 29.92
N VAL A 33 -5.69 -35.74 31.06
CA VAL A 33 -6.29 -34.47 31.52
C VAL A 33 -5.21 -33.42 31.76
N SER A 34 -4.09 -33.80 32.38
CA SER A 34 -2.97 -32.89 32.63
C SER A 34 -2.34 -32.38 31.32
N ASP A 35 -2.15 -33.27 30.34
CA ASP A 35 -1.66 -32.89 29.01
C ASP A 35 -2.62 -31.96 28.27
N LEU A 36 -3.93 -32.26 28.30
CA LEU A 36 -4.95 -31.42 27.69
C LEU A 36 -5.03 -30.03 28.33
N LYS A 37 -4.91 -29.93 29.66
CA LYS A 37 -4.86 -28.64 30.37
C LYS A 37 -3.67 -27.80 29.91
N ARG A 38 -2.47 -28.41 29.87
CA ARG A 38 -1.27 -27.72 29.36
C ARG A 38 -1.48 -27.22 27.93
N ARG A 39 -1.98 -28.07 27.04
CA ARG A 39 -2.24 -27.69 25.64
C ARG A 39 -3.30 -26.60 25.51
N LEU A 40 -4.29 -26.57 26.39
CA LEU A 40 -5.28 -25.50 26.43
C LEU A 40 -4.64 -24.17 26.83
N ASP A 41 -3.75 -24.18 27.82
CA ASP A 41 -3.02 -22.99 28.25
C ASP A 41 -2.06 -22.50 27.16
N ASP A 42 -1.36 -23.41 26.46
CA ASP A 42 -0.51 -23.07 25.31
C ASP A 42 -1.32 -22.41 24.18
N VAL A 43 -2.50 -22.95 23.86
CA VAL A 43 -3.38 -22.40 22.81
C VAL A 43 -3.94 -21.04 23.23
N ARG A 44 -4.26 -20.82 24.50
CA ARG A 44 -4.69 -19.51 25.01
C ARG A 44 -3.58 -18.48 24.87
N ALA A 45 -2.36 -18.82 25.31
CA ALA A 45 -1.21 -17.94 25.17
C ALA A 45 -0.93 -17.58 23.70
N ALA A 46 -1.03 -18.56 22.80
CA ALA A 46 -0.89 -18.32 21.36
C ALA A 46 -2.01 -17.42 20.80
N SER A 47 -3.25 -17.60 21.27
CA SER A 47 -4.38 -16.75 20.88
C SER A 47 -4.20 -15.30 21.34
N ASP A 48 -3.73 -15.09 22.56
CA ASP A 48 -3.47 -13.75 23.10
C ASP A 48 -2.32 -13.06 22.37
N ALA A 49 -1.25 -13.81 22.04
CA ALA A 49 -0.15 -13.30 21.23
C ALA A 49 -0.63 -12.89 19.83
N ALA A 50 -1.40 -13.74 19.15
CA ALA A 50 -1.97 -13.45 17.84
C ALA A 50 -2.92 -12.23 17.88
N ALA A 51 -3.70 -12.07 18.95
CA ALA A 51 -4.53 -10.88 19.15
C ALA A 51 -3.68 -9.61 19.30
N GLY A 52 -2.57 -9.67 20.03
CA GLY A 52 -1.62 -8.56 20.15
C GLY A 52 -0.96 -8.18 18.82
N GLU A 53 -0.57 -9.17 18.01
CA GLU A 53 -0.03 -8.96 16.67
C GLU A 53 -1.06 -8.32 15.74
N LEU A 54 -2.32 -8.77 15.78
CA LEU A 54 -3.40 -8.19 15.00
C LEU A 54 -3.64 -6.71 15.33
N GLU A 55 -3.69 -6.35 16.61
CA GLU A 55 -3.86 -4.96 17.02
C GLU A 55 -2.65 -4.09 16.65
N SER A 56 -1.45 -4.66 16.65
CA SER A 56 -0.24 -3.96 16.18
C SER A 56 -0.29 -3.73 14.66
N ALA A 57 -0.72 -4.73 13.89
CA ALA A 57 -0.89 -4.63 12.45
C ALA A 57 -1.98 -3.61 12.06
N LYS A 58 -3.09 -3.53 12.82
CA LYS A 58 -4.13 -2.53 12.61
C LYS A 58 -3.59 -1.11 12.76
N ARG A 59 -2.82 -0.83 13.82
CA ARG A 59 -2.21 0.49 14.03
C ARG A 59 -1.25 0.84 12.91
N ALA A 60 -0.37 -0.09 12.51
CA ALA A 60 0.54 0.13 11.40
C ALA A 60 -0.19 0.42 10.08
N ARG A 61 -1.33 -0.25 9.82
CA ARG A 61 -2.20 0.04 8.68
C ARG A 61 -2.79 1.46 8.78
N GLU A 62 -3.32 1.84 9.94
CA GLU A 62 -3.92 3.17 10.14
C GLU A 62 -2.90 4.29 9.89
N ASP A 63 -1.65 4.10 10.35
CA ASP A 63 -0.54 5.03 10.10
C ASP A 63 -0.23 5.14 8.60
N ALA A 64 -0.11 4.01 7.90
CA ALA A 64 0.13 3.98 6.46
C ALA A 64 -1.03 4.62 5.65
N GLU A 65 -2.28 4.41 6.08
CA GLU A 65 -3.45 5.05 5.44
C GLU A 65 -3.50 6.56 5.67
N GLN A 66 -2.99 7.04 6.81
CA GLN A 66 -2.86 8.47 7.05
C GLN A 66 -1.79 9.10 6.17
N GLU A 67 -0.64 8.43 6.02
CA GLU A 67 0.44 8.87 5.12
C GLU A 67 -0.04 8.91 3.66
N LEU A 68 -0.72 7.85 3.20
CA LEU A 68 -1.29 7.79 1.84
C LEU A 68 -2.25 8.95 1.58
N ARG A 69 -3.13 9.26 2.54
CA ARG A 69 -4.04 10.42 2.42
C ARG A 69 -3.28 11.73 2.33
N GLY A 70 -2.19 11.88 3.09
CA GLY A 70 -1.28 13.02 2.98
C GLY A 70 -0.70 13.17 1.55
N SER A 71 -0.19 12.08 0.99
CA SER A 71 0.36 12.06 -0.37
C SER A 71 -0.71 12.36 -1.43
N GLN A 72 -1.93 11.84 -1.28
CA GLN A 72 -3.05 12.13 -2.18
C GLN A 72 -3.40 13.62 -2.21
N VAL A 73 -3.39 14.30 -1.05
CA VAL A 73 -3.60 15.74 -0.99
C VAL A 73 -2.48 16.50 -1.70
N GLN A 74 -1.22 16.10 -1.51
CA GLN A 74 -0.09 16.71 -2.21
C GLN A 74 -0.20 16.55 -3.73
N VAL A 75 -0.61 15.37 -4.22
CA VAL A 75 -0.86 15.12 -5.64
C VAL A 75 -1.98 16.02 -6.17
N ALA A 76 -3.07 16.19 -5.43
CA ALA A 76 -4.17 17.08 -5.84
C ALA A 76 -3.72 18.55 -5.93
N ILE A 77 -2.88 19.01 -5.00
CA ILE A 77 -2.29 20.36 -5.02
C ILE A 77 -1.36 20.53 -6.23
N ALA A 78 -0.51 19.54 -6.51
CA ALA A 78 0.38 19.56 -7.65
C ALA A 78 -0.40 19.61 -8.97
N ALA A 79 -1.45 18.78 -9.11
CA ALA A 79 -2.33 18.79 -10.28
C ALA A 79 -3.02 20.15 -10.48
N ALA A 80 -3.55 20.75 -9.42
CA ALA A 80 -4.15 22.09 -9.49
C ALA A 80 -3.12 23.17 -9.87
N SER A 81 -1.89 23.04 -9.37
CA SER A 81 -0.79 23.96 -9.71
C SER A 81 -0.38 23.86 -11.18
N ILE A 82 -0.31 22.64 -11.72
CA ILE A 82 -0.05 22.41 -13.15
C ILE A 82 -1.13 23.07 -14.00
N GLN A 83 -2.41 22.86 -13.68
CA GLN A 83 -3.52 23.47 -14.42
C GLN A 83 -3.46 25.01 -14.38
N ALA A 84 -3.10 25.60 -13.25
CA ALA A 84 -2.94 27.05 -13.13
C ALA A 84 -1.76 27.59 -13.98
N LEU A 85 -0.65 26.85 -14.03
CA LEU A 85 0.49 27.18 -14.88
C LEU A 85 0.13 27.06 -16.35
N GLU A 86 -0.55 25.99 -16.76
CA GLU A 86 -1.03 25.81 -18.14
C GLU A 86 -1.94 26.96 -18.58
N ALA A 87 -2.89 27.37 -17.73
CA ALA A 87 -3.76 28.52 -18.01
C ALA A 87 -2.97 29.83 -18.16
N THR A 88 -1.93 30.04 -17.32
CA THR A 88 -1.07 31.22 -17.41
C THR A 88 -0.26 31.21 -18.71
N ILE A 89 0.27 30.06 -19.11
CA ILE A 89 0.99 29.90 -20.39
C ILE A 89 0.07 30.22 -21.56
N SER A 90 -1.16 29.68 -21.58
CA SER A 90 -2.13 29.97 -22.63
C SER A 90 -2.45 31.48 -22.71
N HIS A 91 -2.65 32.13 -21.57
CA HIS A 91 -2.90 33.58 -21.54
C HIS A 91 -1.73 34.39 -22.10
N LEU A 92 -0.49 34.07 -21.70
CA LEU A 92 0.71 34.74 -22.22
C LEU A 92 0.89 34.51 -23.72
N GLN A 93 0.56 33.31 -24.22
CA GLN A 93 0.61 33.01 -25.65
C GLN A 93 -0.40 33.84 -26.46
N GLU A 94 -1.59 34.10 -25.91
CA GLU A 94 -2.58 35.01 -26.51
C GLU A 94 -2.06 36.46 -26.53
N GLU A 95 -1.49 36.95 -25.42
CA GLU A 95 -0.91 38.29 -25.36
C GLU A 95 0.24 38.48 -26.34
N ILE A 96 1.14 37.50 -26.46
CA ILE A 96 2.24 37.50 -27.43
C ILE A 96 1.68 37.55 -28.87
N SER A 97 0.68 36.72 -29.17
CA SER A 97 0.05 36.67 -30.50
C SER A 97 -0.59 38.01 -30.87
N LYS A 98 -1.30 38.62 -29.91
CA LYS A 98 -1.91 39.95 -30.07
C LYS A 98 -0.85 41.03 -30.30
N ALA A 99 0.18 41.09 -29.44
CA ALA A 99 1.28 42.03 -29.57
C ALA A 99 2.02 41.88 -30.92
N GLY A 100 2.18 40.65 -31.40
CA GLY A 100 2.71 40.36 -32.73
C GLY A 100 1.84 40.95 -33.85
N SER A 101 0.52 40.75 -33.78
CA SER A 101 -0.41 41.32 -34.76
C SER A 101 -0.44 42.85 -34.76
N ASP A 102 -0.39 43.47 -33.56
CA ASP A 102 -0.33 44.93 -33.39
C ASP A 102 0.97 45.50 -33.99
N LEU A 103 2.10 44.81 -33.78
CA LEU A 103 3.39 45.17 -34.36
C LEU A 103 3.37 45.10 -35.90
N ASP A 104 2.78 44.04 -36.46
CA ASP A 104 2.63 43.89 -37.91
C ASP A 104 1.71 44.96 -38.53
N GLU A 105 0.64 45.33 -37.82
CA GLU A 105 -0.21 46.45 -38.23
C GLU A 105 0.54 47.77 -38.20
N LEU A 106 1.26 48.08 -37.12
CA LEU A 106 2.08 49.27 -37.01
C LEU A 106 3.13 49.33 -38.14
N LYS A 107 3.79 48.20 -38.43
CA LYS A 107 4.77 48.07 -39.51
C LYS A 107 4.14 48.37 -40.87
N ARG A 108 2.93 47.87 -41.15
CA ARG A 108 2.19 48.20 -42.39
C ARG A 108 1.84 49.69 -42.48
N ARG A 109 1.43 50.32 -41.38
CA ARG A 109 1.13 51.77 -41.33
C ARG A 109 2.38 52.62 -41.59
N VAL A 110 3.55 52.22 -41.09
CA VAL A 110 4.83 52.89 -41.37
C VAL A 110 5.25 52.74 -42.85
N HIS A 111 4.97 51.59 -43.47
CA HIS A 111 5.31 51.34 -44.88
C HIS A 111 4.25 51.86 -45.88
N GLN A 112 3.09 52.32 -45.42
CA GLN A 112 2.12 53.05 -46.23
C GLN A 112 2.59 54.50 -46.41
N PRO A 113 2.90 54.96 -47.63
CA PRO A 113 3.33 56.34 -47.89
C PRO A 113 2.13 57.29 -47.90
N ASP A 114 1.38 57.35 -46.81
CA ASP A 114 0.36 58.38 -46.61
C ASP A 114 1.04 59.66 -46.09
N GLY A 115 1.68 60.37 -47.03
CA GLY A 115 1.96 61.81 -46.97
C GLY A 115 2.92 62.34 -45.89
N SER A 116 3.29 61.57 -44.87
CA SER A 116 4.09 62.02 -43.72
C SER A 116 5.59 62.10 -44.02
N VAL A 117 6.10 61.26 -44.93
CA VAL A 117 7.49 61.33 -45.42
C VAL A 117 7.79 62.67 -46.11
N LYS A 118 6.76 63.36 -46.62
CA LYS A 118 6.92 64.69 -47.22
C LYS A 118 7.30 65.77 -46.21
N HIS A 119 7.04 65.58 -44.91
CA HIS A 119 7.43 66.54 -43.87
C HIS A 119 8.86 66.32 -43.39
N GLU A 120 9.35 65.09 -43.34
CA GLU A 120 10.71 64.79 -42.87
C GLU A 120 11.79 65.17 -43.89
N TYR A 121 11.52 64.94 -45.19
CA TYR A 121 12.41 65.44 -46.26
C TYR A 121 12.33 66.97 -46.44
N LYS A 122 11.18 67.61 -46.20
CA LYS A 122 11.10 69.08 -46.19
C LYS A 122 11.83 69.68 -44.99
N PHE A 123 11.79 69.04 -43.82
CA PHE A 123 12.51 69.52 -42.65
C PHE A 123 14.03 69.44 -42.87
N GLN A 124 14.55 68.34 -43.41
CA GLN A 124 15.98 68.25 -43.79
C GLN A 124 16.39 69.28 -44.85
N GLN A 125 15.52 69.59 -45.82
CA GLN A 125 15.82 70.59 -46.84
C GLN A 125 15.75 72.03 -46.31
N THR A 126 14.90 72.31 -45.32
CA THR A 126 14.79 73.63 -44.67
C THR A 126 15.99 73.87 -43.73
N VAL A 127 16.37 72.84 -42.96
CA VAL A 127 17.56 72.87 -42.09
C VAL A 127 18.87 73.01 -42.89
N SER A 128 18.95 72.40 -44.09
CA SER A 128 20.12 72.55 -44.97
C SER A 128 20.24 73.93 -45.64
N VAL A 129 19.13 74.66 -45.78
CA VAL A 129 19.12 76.03 -46.33
C VAL A 129 19.40 77.08 -45.25
N GLU A 130 19.02 76.81 -44.00
CA GLU A 130 19.25 77.72 -42.85
C GLU A 130 20.65 77.58 -42.22
N LEU A 131 21.36 76.47 -42.43
CA LEU A 131 22.72 76.25 -41.90
C LEU A 131 23.86 76.66 -42.86
N LYS A 132 23.58 77.42 -43.91
CA LYS A 132 24.61 78.05 -44.77
C LYS A 132 25.19 79.34 -44.17
N GLY A 133 25.17 79.45 -42.85
CA GLY A 133 25.46 80.67 -42.12
C GLY A 133 26.30 80.50 -40.87
N GLU A 134 26.98 79.37 -40.64
CA GLU A 134 27.89 79.29 -39.49
C GLU A 134 29.01 78.27 -39.73
N LYS A 135 30.24 78.80 -39.80
CA LYS A 135 31.49 78.04 -39.87
C LYS A 135 31.80 77.53 -38.48
N TYR A 136 31.88 76.21 -38.26
CA TYR A 136 32.76 75.67 -37.23
C TYR A 136 33.37 74.33 -37.64
N SER A 137 34.71 74.37 -37.61
CA SER A 137 35.77 73.38 -37.41
C SER A 137 35.57 71.89 -37.74
N GLU A 138 36.60 71.39 -38.40
CA GLU A 138 36.83 70.05 -38.91
C GLU A 138 37.49 69.11 -37.87
N LEU A 139 37.16 67.81 -37.97
CA LEU A 139 37.90 66.57 -37.58
C LEU A 139 37.77 66.01 -36.12
N PRO A 140 37.96 64.67 -35.88
CA PRO A 140 38.18 63.55 -36.81
C PRO A 140 37.24 62.32 -36.62
N SER A 141 37.23 61.48 -37.67
CA SER A 141 36.74 60.10 -37.73
C SER A 141 37.39 59.20 -36.68
N GLY A 142 36.58 58.54 -35.86
CA GLY A 142 37.00 57.53 -34.88
C GLY A 142 36.34 56.18 -35.16
N GLU A 143 37.18 55.15 -35.18
CA GLU A 143 36.93 53.77 -35.61
C GLU A 143 35.85 53.02 -34.82
N GLY A 144 35.28 52.02 -35.49
CA GLY A 144 34.19 51.20 -35.00
C GLY A 144 34.50 50.32 -33.79
N GLN A 145 33.43 49.96 -33.09
CA GLN A 145 33.42 48.85 -32.14
C GLN A 145 32.18 47.99 -32.45
N LEU A 146 32.39 46.91 -33.22
CA LEU A 146 31.50 45.74 -33.18
C LEU A 146 31.68 45.10 -31.81
N VAL A 147 30.77 45.39 -30.88
CA VAL A 147 30.63 44.59 -29.66
C VAL A 147 29.99 43.27 -30.05
N ARG A 148 30.84 42.31 -30.42
CA ARG A 148 30.48 40.90 -30.36
C ARG A 148 30.45 40.53 -28.88
N ASP A 149 29.27 40.59 -28.28
CA ASP A 149 29.07 39.96 -26.99
C ASP A 149 29.03 38.44 -27.22
N ARG A 150 30.15 37.79 -26.88
CA ARG A 150 30.34 36.34 -26.95
C ARG A 150 30.75 35.88 -25.56
N SER A 151 29.85 36.05 -24.60
CA SER A 151 30.09 35.63 -23.21
C SER A 151 29.00 34.73 -22.60
N GLU A 152 27.86 34.52 -23.25
CA GLU A 152 26.75 33.72 -22.67
C GLU A 152 26.76 32.20 -22.99
N THR A 153 27.71 31.70 -23.78
CA THR A 153 27.72 30.26 -24.17
C THR A 153 28.47 29.34 -23.21
N MET A 154 29.14 29.87 -22.18
CA MET A 154 30.01 29.06 -21.30
C MET A 154 29.32 28.61 -19.99
N GLU A 155 28.23 29.25 -19.58
CA GLU A 155 27.44 28.83 -18.40
C GLU A 155 26.36 27.79 -18.74
N SER A 156 25.86 27.79 -19.99
CA SER A 156 24.80 26.88 -20.44
C SER A 156 25.23 25.42 -20.61
N GLU A 157 26.51 25.17 -20.90
CA GLU A 157 27.04 23.81 -21.12
C GLU A 157 27.14 23.02 -19.81
N GLY A 158 27.57 23.67 -18.71
CA GLY A 158 27.60 23.04 -17.38
C GLY A 158 26.22 22.77 -16.80
N ILE A 159 25.22 23.62 -17.10
CA ILE A 159 23.82 23.41 -16.71
C ILE A 159 23.22 22.22 -17.48
N LEU A 160 23.57 22.08 -18.76
CA LEU A 160 23.12 20.97 -19.59
C LEU A 160 23.70 19.63 -19.11
N GLU A 161 24.98 19.58 -18.79
CA GLU A 161 25.64 18.38 -18.24
C GLU A 161 25.00 17.94 -16.91
N ASP A 162 24.75 18.88 -15.99
CA ASP A 162 24.08 18.60 -14.70
C ASP A 162 22.64 18.10 -14.87
N LEU A 163 21.92 18.60 -15.88
CA LEU A 163 20.60 18.10 -16.25
C LEU A 163 20.65 16.68 -16.82
N ILE A 164 21.63 16.37 -17.66
CA ILE A 164 21.82 15.03 -18.22
C ILE A 164 22.12 14.03 -17.11
N ASP A 165 23.00 14.36 -16.17
CA ASP A 165 23.33 13.51 -15.02
C ASP A 165 22.11 13.24 -14.13
N LYS A 166 21.29 14.27 -13.87
CA LYS A 166 20.04 14.13 -13.11
C LYS A 166 19.03 13.23 -13.81
N VAL A 167 18.88 13.35 -15.13
CA VAL A 167 17.99 12.48 -15.91
C VAL A 167 18.49 11.04 -15.86
N ASN A 168 19.79 10.81 -16.00
CA ASN A 168 20.37 9.47 -15.92
C ASN A 168 20.22 8.85 -14.52
N SER A 169 20.38 9.66 -13.46
CA SER A 169 20.13 9.21 -12.07
C SER A 169 18.67 8.85 -11.87
N ALA A 170 17.75 9.70 -12.32
CA ALA A 170 16.32 9.46 -12.21
C ALA A 170 15.89 8.21 -13.00
N ASP A 171 16.48 7.97 -14.18
CA ASP A 171 16.21 6.78 -15.00
C ASP A 171 16.67 5.50 -14.29
N ALA A 172 17.84 5.53 -13.64
CA ALA A 172 18.33 4.41 -12.83
C ALA A 172 17.44 4.14 -11.61
N GLU A 173 16.99 5.18 -10.90
CA GLU A 173 16.05 5.06 -9.79
C GLU A 173 14.69 4.51 -10.23
N LEU A 174 14.19 4.97 -11.37
CA LEU A 174 12.92 4.52 -11.94
C LEU A 174 12.99 3.04 -12.33
N HIS A 175 14.10 2.60 -12.92
CA HIS A 175 14.32 1.18 -13.23
C HIS A 175 14.34 0.31 -11.95
N VAL A 176 14.98 0.77 -10.87
CA VAL A 176 14.97 0.03 -9.59
C VAL A 176 13.55 -0.09 -9.05
N LEU A 177 12.79 1.02 -9.04
CA LEU A 177 11.43 1.05 -8.56
C LEU A 177 10.49 0.17 -9.39
N GLU A 178 10.69 0.12 -10.72
CA GLU A 178 9.89 -0.73 -11.61
C GLU A 178 10.10 -2.22 -11.33
N GLU A 179 11.34 -2.63 -11.03
CA GLU A 179 11.65 -4.01 -10.65
C GLU A 179 11.10 -4.37 -9.25
N GLU A 180 11.16 -3.45 -8.30
CA GLU A 180 10.51 -3.61 -7.00
C GLU A 180 9.00 -3.75 -7.13
N TYR A 181 8.36 -2.91 -7.94
CA TYR A 181 6.92 -3.00 -8.21
C TYR A 181 6.52 -4.34 -8.84
N LYS A 182 7.30 -4.86 -9.80
CA LYS A 182 7.07 -6.18 -10.39
C LYS A 182 7.16 -7.29 -9.34
N LYS A 183 8.14 -7.20 -8.44
CA LYS A 183 8.30 -8.15 -7.34
C LYS A 183 7.12 -8.10 -6.36
N ASP A 184 6.71 -6.92 -5.95
CA ASP A 184 5.57 -6.73 -5.05
C ASP A 184 4.27 -7.28 -5.65
N MET A 185 4.07 -7.10 -6.96
CA MET A 185 2.92 -7.69 -7.66
C MET A 185 2.93 -9.23 -7.61
N LEU A 186 4.10 -9.85 -7.70
CA LEU A 186 4.23 -11.31 -7.58
C LEU A 186 3.94 -11.78 -6.15
N ASP A 187 4.50 -11.09 -5.16
CA ASP A 187 4.29 -11.41 -3.75
C ASP A 187 2.82 -11.21 -3.35
N HIS A 188 2.17 -10.15 -3.84
CA HIS A 188 0.74 -9.92 -3.65
C HIS A 188 -0.11 -11.08 -4.18
N ASN A 189 0.16 -11.53 -5.41
CA ASN A 189 -0.55 -12.67 -6.01
C ASN A 189 -0.35 -13.95 -5.20
N LYS A 190 0.86 -14.17 -4.66
CA LYS A 190 1.15 -15.31 -3.79
C LYS A 190 0.35 -15.25 -2.49
N VAL A 191 0.26 -14.08 -1.85
CA VAL A 191 -0.55 -13.88 -0.64
C VAL A 191 -2.03 -14.15 -0.91
N LEU A 192 -2.57 -13.72 -2.05
CA LEU A 192 -3.96 -14.02 -2.42
C LEU A 192 -4.20 -15.54 -2.55
N GLN A 193 -3.25 -16.27 -3.12
CA GLN A 193 -3.32 -17.73 -3.24
C GLN A 193 -3.31 -18.40 -1.85
N GLU A 194 -2.38 -18.00 -0.97
CA GLU A 194 -2.26 -18.53 0.39
C GLU A 194 -3.51 -18.24 1.24
N LEU A 195 -4.13 -17.06 1.04
CA LEU A 195 -5.38 -16.70 1.69
C LEU A 195 -6.53 -17.62 1.25
N ALA A 196 -6.65 -17.88 -0.06
CA ALA A 196 -7.67 -18.80 -0.59
C ALA A 196 -7.50 -20.21 -0.02
N ASP A 197 -6.26 -20.72 0.05
CA ASP A 197 -5.96 -22.03 0.63
C ASP A 197 -6.31 -22.08 2.13
N THR A 198 -6.03 -21.00 2.85
CA THR A 198 -6.33 -20.90 4.28
C THR A 198 -7.84 -20.83 4.54
N GLN A 199 -8.58 -20.11 3.69
CA GLN A 199 -10.03 -20.09 3.73
C GLN A 199 -10.64 -21.47 3.44
N ALA A 200 -10.13 -22.20 2.44
CA ALA A 200 -10.57 -23.56 2.15
C ALA A 200 -10.31 -24.51 3.34
N LYS A 201 -9.14 -24.43 3.97
CA LYS A 201 -8.81 -25.21 5.18
C LYS A 201 -9.73 -24.88 6.36
N ARG A 202 -10.09 -23.61 6.53
CA ARG A 202 -11.04 -23.18 7.57
C ARG A 202 -12.40 -23.87 7.39
N VAL A 203 -12.96 -23.85 6.18
CA VAL A 203 -14.26 -24.48 5.89
C VAL A 203 -14.23 -25.97 6.23
N LEU A 204 -13.14 -26.67 5.90
CA LEU A 204 -12.98 -28.09 6.24
C LEU A 204 -12.91 -28.32 7.76
N MET A 205 -12.22 -27.45 8.50
CA MET A 205 -12.14 -27.52 9.96
C MET A 205 -13.49 -27.23 10.63
N GLU A 206 -14.23 -26.25 10.13
CA GLU A 206 -15.60 -25.95 10.58
C GLU A 206 -16.54 -27.13 10.35
N ALA A 207 -16.48 -27.76 9.17
CA ALA A 207 -17.25 -28.97 8.90
C ALA A 207 -16.89 -30.13 9.85
N ARG A 208 -15.59 -30.37 10.07
CA ARG A 208 -15.11 -31.41 10.98
C ARG A 208 -15.54 -31.17 12.43
N THR A 209 -15.49 -29.93 12.89
CA THR A 209 -15.92 -29.56 14.25
C THR A 209 -17.43 -29.70 14.42
N ALA A 210 -18.23 -29.33 13.42
CA ALA A 210 -19.67 -29.56 13.42
C ALA A 210 -20.02 -31.05 13.47
N GLU A 211 -19.36 -31.90 12.67
CA GLU A 211 -19.57 -33.35 12.72
C GLU A 211 -19.18 -33.95 14.08
N MET A 212 -18.05 -33.51 14.65
CA MET A 212 -17.63 -33.93 15.98
C MET A 212 -18.68 -33.54 17.05
N GLN A 213 -19.23 -32.33 16.98
CA GLN A 213 -20.30 -31.88 17.88
C GLN A 213 -21.56 -32.75 17.77
N LYS A 214 -21.97 -33.13 16.55
CA LYS A 214 -23.10 -34.05 16.34
C LYS A 214 -22.85 -35.41 16.97
N VAL A 215 -21.65 -35.97 16.80
CA VAL A 215 -21.27 -37.25 17.42
C VAL A 215 -21.32 -37.15 18.95
N HIS A 216 -20.81 -36.07 19.53
CA HIS A 216 -20.88 -35.84 20.97
C HIS A 216 -22.33 -35.72 21.47
N ALA A 217 -23.19 -34.97 20.77
CA ALA A 217 -24.60 -34.83 21.12
C ALA A 217 -25.33 -36.17 21.06
N SER A 218 -25.14 -36.94 19.99
CA SER A 218 -25.73 -38.29 19.83
C SER A 218 -25.28 -39.26 20.92
N LEU A 219 -23.99 -39.24 21.27
CA LEU A 219 -23.46 -40.04 22.37
C LEU A 219 -24.06 -39.64 23.72
N ALA A 220 -24.22 -38.34 23.98
CA ALA A 220 -24.82 -37.84 25.21
C ALA A 220 -26.29 -38.28 25.33
N GLU A 221 -27.06 -38.19 24.24
CA GLU A 221 -28.45 -38.68 24.19
C GLU A 221 -28.54 -40.20 24.41
N GLU A 222 -27.64 -40.97 23.80
CA GLU A 222 -27.63 -42.43 23.94
C GLU A 222 -27.28 -42.86 25.37
N LEU A 223 -26.31 -42.20 26.00
CA LEU A 223 -26.02 -42.39 27.42
C LEU A 223 -27.24 -42.04 28.27
N HIS A 224 -27.86 -40.88 28.02
CA HIS A 224 -29.06 -40.49 28.75
C HIS A 224 -30.18 -41.54 28.62
N ARG A 225 -30.45 -42.05 27.41
CA ARG A 225 -31.43 -43.13 27.20
C ARG A 225 -31.11 -44.42 27.96
N ARG A 226 -29.84 -44.81 28.04
CA ARG A 226 -29.42 -46.06 28.71
C ARG A 226 -29.49 -45.98 30.22
N TYR A 227 -29.25 -44.79 30.79
CA TYR A 227 -29.10 -44.63 32.23
C TYR A 227 -30.32 -44.00 32.92
N VAL A 228 -31.33 -43.55 32.18
CA VAL A 228 -32.61 -43.12 32.75
C VAL A 228 -33.50 -44.33 33.05
N CYS A 229 -33.96 -44.44 34.29
CA CYS A 229 -34.90 -45.49 34.71
C CYS A 229 -36.28 -45.28 34.06
N SER A 230 -36.80 -46.29 33.37
CA SER A 230 -38.08 -46.23 32.66
C SER A 230 -39.31 -46.06 33.58
N GLY A 231 -39.18 -46.42 34.86
CA GLY A 231 -40.29 -46.39 35.82
C GLY A 231 -40.41 -45.08 36.61
N CYS A 232 -39.31 -44.36 36.83
CA CYS A 232 -39.29 -43.14 37.64
C CYS A 232 -38.56 -41.95 37.01
N GLY A 233 -37.96 -42.11 35.82
CA GLY A 233 -37.29 -41.03 35.10
C GLY A 233 -35.96 -40.56 35.70
N VAL A 234 -35.49 -41.19 36.79
CA VAL A 234 -34.23 -40.82 37.45
C VAL A 234 -33.05 -41.26 36.59
N ASN A 235 -32.11 -40.34 36.35
CA ASN A 235 -30.84 -40.62 35.68
C ASN A 235 -29.86 -41.26 36.67
N ASN A 236 -29.51 -42.51 36.44
CA ASN A 236 -28.63 -43.29 37.32
C ASN A 236 -27.14 -42.88 37.23
N MET A 237 -26.79 -41.88 36.40
CA MET A 237 -25.42 -41.34 36.28
C MET A 237 -25.07 -40.28 37.34
N VAL A 238 -26.05 -39.74 38.08
CA VAL A 238 -25.85 -38.59 38.99
C VAL A 238 -24.93 -38.88 40.19
N GLY A 239 -24.53 -40.14 40.41
CA GLY A 239 -23.62 -40.52 41.49
C GLY A 239 -22.10 -40.43 41.21
N PHE A 240 -21.68 -40.01 40.01
CA PHE A 240 -20.24 -39.95 39.66
C PHE A 240 -19.63 -38.54 39.67
N ASP A 241 -20.44 -37.47 39.63
CA ASP A 241 -19.93 -36.09 39.62
C ASP A 241 -19.56 -35.55 41.01
N GLU A 242 -20.03 -36.19 42.09
CA GLU A 242 -19.73 -35.79 43.49
C GLU A 242 -18.37 -36.31 44.01
N ALA A 243 -17.63 -37.08 43.21
CA ALA A 243 -16.31 -37.63 43.59
C ALA A 243 -15.11 -36.85 43.01
N ALA A 244 -15.35 -35.72 42.32
CA ALA A 244 -14.32 -34.94 41.63
C ALA A 244 -14.36 -33.42 41.94
N SER A 245 -14.85 -33.03 43.13
CA SER A 245 -14.56 -31.72 43.74
C SER A 245 -13.54 -31.86 44.87
#